data_AF-A0A6N9P0Z2-F1
#
_entry.id   AF-A0A6N9P0Z2-F1
#
_cell.length_a   1.000
_cell.length_b   1.000
_cell.length_c   1.000
_cell.angle_alpha   90.00
_cell.angle_beta   90.00
_cell.angle_gamma   90.00
#
_symmetry.space_group_name_H-M   'P 1'
#
loop_
_entity.id
_entity.type
_entity.pdbx_description
1 polymer ?
#
loop_
_entity_poly.entity_id
_entity_poly.type
_entity_poly.pdbx_seq_one_letter_code
_entity_poly.pdbx_strand_id
1 'polypeptide(L)'
;MDEKIQLLLEKAKVYAGKTGQAAESAGRKATELAQATRLNLQIFDLNTECEVLYKEIGKLMYDVHQGIEADESGIQDRLAKLDERREKIEGLRGQISLLRSSVRCPNCGRVCSRADTFCAGCGGTLNTDAAAEVPAADSVPGNENGSSCDPAED
;
A
#
# COMPACT_ATOMS: atom_id res chain seq x y z
N MET A 1 -22.40 -54.77 -1.26
CA MET A 1 -22.44 -53.32 -1.55
C MET A 1 -21.25 -52.69 -0.85
N ASP A 2 -20.49 -51.88 -1.57
CA ASP A 2 -19.19 -51.34 -1.15
C ASP A 2 -19.28 -50.28 -0.04
N GLU A 3 -19.53 -50.71 1.19
CA GLU A 3 -19.49 -49.84 2.39
C GLU A 3 -18.14 -49.14 2.56
N LYS A 4 -17.05 -49.81 2.17
CA LYS A 4 -15.69 -49.24 2.20
C LYS A 4 -15.47 -48.16 1.12
N ILE A 5 -16.10 -48.30 -0.04
CA ILE A 5 -16.01 -47.29 -1.11
C ILE A 5 -16.90 -46.09 -0.78
N GLN A 6 -18.06 -46.31 -0.16
CA GLN A 6 -18.91 -45.23 0.36
C GLN A 6 -18.19 -44.42 1.45
N LEU A 7 -17.48 -45.08 2.37
CA LEU A 7 -16.70 -44.41 3.42
C LEU A 7 -15.52 -43.59 2.85
N LEU A 8 -14.89 -44.07 1.77
CA LEU A 8 -13.83 -43.35 1.07
C LEU A 8 -14.38 -42.15 0.27
N LEU A 9 -15.54 -42.30 -0.37
CA LEU A 9 -16.22 -41.21 -1.07
C LEU A 9 -16.77 -40.16 -0.11
N GLU A 10 -17.26 -40.54 1.07
CA GLU A 10 -17.66 -39.60 2.12
C GLU A 10 -16.45 -38.84 2.67
N LYS A 11 -15.35 -39.54 3.00
CA LYS A 11 -14.11 -38.87 3.41
C LYS A 11 -13.58 -37.96 2.32
N ALA A 12 -13.63 -38.36 1.06
CA ALA A 12 -13.25 -37.53 -0.07
C ALA A 12 -14.17 -36.31 -0.26
N LYS A 13 -15.49 -36.43 -0.02
CA LYS A 13 -16.43 -35.29 -0.02
C LYS A 13 -16.17 -34.31 1.12
N VAL A 14 -15.87 -34.81 2.32
CA VAL A 14 -15.51 -33.98 3.49
C VAL A 14 -14.17 -33.28 3.27
N TYR A 15 -13.21 -33.94 2.63
CA TYR A 15 -11.96 -33.32 2.21
C TYR A 15 -12.19 -32.31 1.07
N ALA A 16 -12.99 -32.61 0.05
CA ALA A 16 -13.31 -31.71 -1.06
C ALA A 16 -14.02 -30.43 -0.59
N GLY A 17 -14.94 -30.52 0.39
CA GLY A 17 -15.59 -29.37 1.01
C GLY A 17 -14.63 -28.44 1.76
N LYS A 18 -13.55 -29.00 2.34
CA LYS A 18 -12.46 -28.23 2.97
C LYS A 18 -11.38 -27.80 1.99
N THR A 19 -11.27 -28.45 0.83
CA THR A 19 -10.26 -28.14 -0.21
C THR A 19 -10.66 -26.92 -1.05
N GLY A 20 -11.96 -26.73 -1.32
CA GLY A 20 -12.46 -25.56 -2.05
C GLY A 20 -12.28 -24.24 -1.28
N GLN A 21 -12.64 -24.22 0.00
CA GLN A 21 -12.49 -23.03 0.85
C GLN A 21 -11.02 -22.68 1.12
N ALA A 22 -10.16 -23.69 1.26
CA ALA A 22 -8.71 -23.49 1.40
C ALA A 22 -8.09 -22.94 0.11
N ALA A 23 -8.45 -23.48 -1.07
CA ALA A 23 -7.96 -22.99 -2.36
C ALA A 23 -8.46 -21.57 -2.67
N GLU A 24 -9.73 -21.28 -2.39
CA GLU A 24 -10.34 -19.97 -2.62
C GLU A 24 -9.75 -18.89 -1.68
N SER A 25 -9.52 -19.22 -0.41
CA SER A 25 -8.88 -18.30 0.54
C SER A 25 -7.40 -18.06 0.20
N ALA A 26 -6.66 -19.08 -0.25
CA ALA A 26 -5.28 -18.93 -0.71
C ALA A 26 -5.18 -18.06 -1.98
N GLY A 27 -6.05 -18.28 -2.98
CA GLY A 27 -6.08 -17.47 -4.20
C GLY A 27 -6.41 -16.00 -3.95
N ARG A 28 -7.31 -15.72 -3.01
CA ARG A 28 -7.66 -14.35 -2.62
C ARG A 28 -6.52 -13.63 -1.90
N LYS A 29 -5.87 -14.28 -0.92
CA LYS A 29 -4.68 -13.72 -0.26
C LYS A 29 -3.55 -13.44 -1.26
N ALA A 30 -3.35 -14.32 -2.24
CA ALA A 30 -2.39 -14.09 -3.30
C ALA A 30 -2.74 -12.86 -4.15
N THR A 31 -4.04 -12.64 -4.42
CA THR A 31 -4.53 -11.46 -5.15
C THR A 31 -4.35 -10.16 -4.37
N GLU A 32 -4.65 -10.16 -3.07
CA GLU A 32 -4.43 -9.01 -2.17
C GLU A 32 -2.94 -8.66 -2.07
N LEU A 33 -2.07 -9.66 -1.94
CA LEU A 33 -0.62 -9.46 -1.95
C LEU A 33 -0.15 -8.90 -3.29
N ALA A 34 -0.60 -9.45 -4.42
CA ALA A 34 -0.25 -8.94 -5.74
C ALA A 34 -0.70 -7.49 -5.95
N GLN A 35 -1.91 -7.14 -5.46
CA GLN A 35 -2.41 -5.77 -5.49
C GLN A 35 -1.53 -4.83 -4.65
N ALA A 36 -1.17 -5.23 -3.43
CA ALA A 36 -0.26 -4.45 -2.59
C ALA A 36 1.11 -4.27 -3.24
N THR A 37 1.70 -5.32 -3.82
CA THR A 37 2.99 -5.24 -4.53
C THR A 37 2.90 -4.27 -5.71
N ARG A 38 1.82 -4.32 -6.50
CA ARG A 38 1.62 -3.37 -7.61
C ARG A 38 1.58 -1.92 -7.14
N LEU A 39 0.85 -1.63 -6.05
CA LEU A 39 0.80 -0.28 -5.48
C LEU A 39 2.18 0.17 -4.98
N ASN A 40 2.96 -0.73 -4.35
CA ASN A 40 4.32 -0.43 -3.91
C ASN A 40 5.27 -0.12 -5.07
N LEU A 41 5.17 -0.86 -6.19
CA LEU A 41 5.96 -0.58 -7.39
C LEU A 41 5.62 0.81 -7.97
N GLN A 42 4.34 1.18 -8.00
CA GLN A 42 3.94 2.52 -8.43
C GLN A 42 4.50 3.63 -7.53
N ILE A 43 4.56 3.40 -6.21
CA ILE A 43 5.20 4.32 -5.27
C ILE A 43 6.70 4.44 -5.57
N PHE A 44 7.37 3.32 -5.84
CA PHE A 44 8.79 3.31 -6.19
C PHE A 44 9.08 4.11 -7.48
N ASP A 45 8.25 3.92 -8.52
CA ASP A 45 8.38 4.66 -9.77
C ASP A 45 8.19 6.16 -9.54
N LEU A 46 7.14 6.56 -8.81
CA LEU A 46 6.88 7.96 -8.46
C LEU A 46 7.99 8.58 -7.60
N ASN A 47 8.56 7.82 -6.67
CA ASN A 47 9.71 8.28 -5.87
C ASN A 47 10.93 8.53 -6.76
N THR A 48 11.18 7.64 -7.73
CA THR A 48 12.25 7.82 -8.71
C THR A 48 12.01 9.06 -9.57
N GLU A 49 10.77 9.32 -9.99
CA GLU A 49 10.40 10.56 -10.68
C GLU A 49 10.65 11.81 -9.81
N CYS A 50 10.33 11.75 -8.51
CA CYS A 50 10.64 12.83 -7.56
C CYS A 50 12.15 13.09 -7.47
N GLU A 51 12.98 12.04 -7.40
CA GLU A 51 14.44 12.17 -7.38
C GLU A 51 14.99 12.88 -8.62
N VAL A 52 14.42 12.59 -9.79
CA VAL A 52 14.78 13.28 -11.04
C VAL A 52 14.40 14.75 -10.96
N LEU A 53 13.18 15.06 -10.48
CA LEU A 53 12.72 16.44 -10.32
C LEU A 53 13.60 17.25 -9.34
N TYR A 54 14.03 16.67 -8.21
CA TYR A 54 14.96 17.35 -7.31
C TYR A 54 16.30 17.69 -7.97
N LYS A 55 16.87 16.74 -8.73
CA LYS A 55 18.12 16.96 -9.46
C LYS A 55 17.96 18.04 -10.52
N GLU A 56 16.83 18.05 -11.20
CA GLU A 56 16.49 19.05 -12.20
C GLU A 56 16.32 20.46 -11.62
N ILE A 57 15.61 20.58 -10.48
CA ILE A 57 15.46 21.86 -9.76
C ILE A 57 16.82 22.35 -9.27
N GLY A 58 17.64 21.46 -8.68
CA GLY A 58 18.98 21.81 -8.20
C GLY A 58 19.90 22.33 -9.31
N LYS A 59 19.80 21.76 -10.53
CA LYS A 59 20.53 22.26 -11.70
C LYS A 59 20.11 23.69 -12.07
N LEU A 60 18.80 23.97 -12.14
CA LEU A 60 18.32 25.33 -12.44
C LEU A 60 18.80 26.32 -11.39
N MET A 61 18.73 25.96 -10.11
CA MET A 61 19.21 26.85 -9.03
C MET A 61 20.71 27.14 -9.14
N TYR A 62 21.51 26.14 -9.54
CA TYR A 62 22.94 26.36 -9.78
C TYR A 62 23.17 27.26 -10.99
N ASP A 63 22.43 27.08 -12.07
CA ASP A 63 22.54 27.92 -13.27
C ASP A 63 22.20 29.39 -12.95
N VAL A 64 21.14 29.65 -12.16
CA VAL A 64 20.81 30.98 -11.62
C VAL A 64 21.99 31.56 -10.85
N HIS A 65 22.61 30.78 -9.96
CA HIS A 65 23.76 31.24 -9.18
C HIS A 65 24.98 31.58 -10.07
N GLN A 66 25.14 30.91 -11.22
CA GLN A 66 26.18 31.23 -12.21
C GLN A 66 25.86 32.47 -13.05
N GLY A 67 24.73 33.15 -12.80
CA GLY A 67 24.29 34.30 -13.57
C GLY A 67 23.76 33.93 -14.96
N ILE A 68 23.45 32.64 -15.18
CA ILE A 68 22.68 32.22 -16.35
C ILE A 68 21.23 32.58 -16.04
N GLU A 69 20.58 33.32 -16.92
CA GLU A 69 19.12 33.54 -16.82
C GLU A 69 18.44 32.17 -16.88
N ALA A 70 18.06 31.65 -15.71
CA ALA A 70 17.20 30.50 -15.64
C ALA A 70 15.76 30.99 -15.73
N ASP A 71 14.97 30.26 -16.51
CA ASP A 71 13.55 30.47 -16.62
C ASP A 71 12.87 30.15 -15.27
N GLU A 72 12.49 31.20 -14.54
CA GLU A 72 11.79 31.10 -13.26
C GLU A 72 10.49 30.28 -13.40
N SER A 73 9.84 30.31 -14.57
CA SER A 73 8.67 29.49 -14.85
C SER A 73 9.00 27.99 -14.92
N GLY A 74 10.20 27.64 -15.38
CA GLY A 74 10.70 26.26 -15.39
C GLY A 74 10.95 25.68 -14.00
N ILE A 75 11.29 26.52 -13.01
CA ILE A 75 11.41 26.10 -11.61
C ILE A 75 10.02 25.83 -11.03
N GLN A 76 9.08 26.76 -11.21
CA GLN A 76 7.71 26.64 -10.70
C GLN A 76 6.99 25.41 -11.27
N ASP A 77 7.14 25.14 -12.57
CA ASP A 77 6.57 23.96 -13.21
C ASP A 77 7.07 22.64 -12.62
N ARG A 78 8.36 22.58 -12.25
CA ARG A 78 8.97 21.38 -11.65
C ARG A 78 8.52 21.18 -10.21
N LEU A 79 8.36 22.27 -9.45
CA LEU A 79 7.79 22.23 -8.10
C LEU A 79 6.34 21.74 -8.14
N ALA A 80 5.51 22.29 -9.04
CA ALA A 80 4.12 21.86 -9.19
C ALA A 80 4.02 20.36 -9.56
N LYS A 81 4.88 19.87 -10.45
CA LYS A 81 4.97 18.44 -10.77
C LYS A 81 5.38 17.63 -9.55
N LEU A 82 6.34 18.09 -8.76
CA LEU A 82 6.80 17.39 -7.56
C LEU A 82 5.65 17.24 -6.54
N ASP A 83 4.89 18.30 -6.31
CA ASP A 83 3.73 18.30 -5.41
C ASP A 83 2.67 17.31 -5.88
N GLU A 84 2.34 17.30 -7.18
CA GLU A 84 1.42 16.34 -7.78
C GLU A 84 1.88 14.88 -7.57
N ARG A 85 3.18 14.60 -7.72
CA ARG A 85 3.72 13.24 -7.49
C ARG A 85 3.67 12.84 -6.03
N ARG A 86 3.98 13.76 -5.12
CA ARG A 86 3.87 13.52 -3.67
C ARG A 86 2.43 13.24 -3.25
N GLU A 87 1.46 13.99 -3.76
CA GLU A 87 0.04 13.75 -3.49
C GLU A 87 -0.39 12.35 -3.95
N LYS A 88 0.04 11.93 -5.15
CA LYS A 88 -0.22 10.56 -5.65
C LYS A 88 0.41 9.48 -4.76
N ILE A 89 1.63 9.68 -4.29
CA ILE A 89 2.31 8.75 -3.38
C ILE A 89 1.50 8.58 -2.09
N GLU A 90 1.06 9.69 -1.48
CA GLU A 90 0.25 9.65 -0.27
C GLU A 90 -1.10 8.95 -0.51
N GLY A 91 -1.75 9.20 -1.65
CA GLY A 91 -2.96 8.49 -2.06
C GLY A 91 -2.75 6.97 -2.18
N LEU A 92 -1.65 6.52 -2.79
CA LEU A 92 -1.31 5.10 -2.94
C LEU A 92 -0.98 4.46 -1.58
N ARG A 93 -0.23 5.14 -0.72
CA ARG A 93 0.04 4.69 0.66
C ARG A 93 -1.25 4.52 1.46
N GLY A 94 -2.19 5.45 1.31
CA GLY A 94 -3.54 5.35 1.89
C GLY A 94 -4.29 4.10 1.43
N GLN A 95 -4.26 3.78 0.14
CA GLN A 95 -4.88 2.56 -0.40
C GLN A 95 -4.26 1.28 0.16
N ILE A 96 -2.94 1.24 0.30
CA ILE A 96 -2.24 0.10 0.91
C ILE A 96 -2.65 -0.05 2.39
N SER A 97 -2.73 1.06 3.12
CA SER A 97 -3.17 1.06 4.52
C SER A 97 -4.60 0.53 4.67
N LEU A 98 -5.52 0.94 3.79
CA LEU A 98 -6.89 0.43 3.75
C LEU A 98 -6.94 -1.07 3.46
N LEU A 99 -6.16 -1.54 2.49
CA LEU A 99 -6.07 -2.96 2.15
C LEU A 99 -5.57 -3.78 3.36
N ARG A 100 -4.55 -3.27 4.06
CA ARG A 100 -3.95 -3.91 5.25
C ARG A 100 -4.85 -3.89 6.48
N SER A 101 -5.64 -2.84 6.68
CA SER A 101 -6.52 -2.70 7.83
C SER A 101 -7.87 -3.39 7.66
N SER A 102 -8.15 -3.97 6.50
CA SER A 102 -9.35 -4.77 6.28
C SER A 102 -9.15 -6.26 6.62
N VAL A 103 -10.18 -6.92 7.12
CA VAL A 103 -10.24 -8.37 7.36
C VAL A 103 -11.62 -8.87 6.98
N ARG A 104 -11.74 -10.07 6.42
CA ARG A 104 -13.06 -10.68 6.21
C ARG A 104 -13.48 -11.54 7.38
N CYS A 105 -14.77 -11.45 7.70
CA CYS A 105 -15.39 -12.32 8.67
C CYS A 105 -15.33 -13.79 8.21
N PRO A 106 -14.76 -14.71 9.01
CA PRO A 106 -14.70 -16.13 8.66
C PRO A 106 -16.08 -16.80 8.66
N ASN A 107 -17.07 -16.20 9.34
CA ASN A 107 -18.42 -16.75 9.46
C ASN A 107 -19.34 -16.33 8.30
N CYS A 108 -19.30 -15.07 7.86
CA CYS A 108 -20.23 -14.57 6.82
C CYS A 108 -19.54 -13.95 5.59
N GLY A 109 -18.22 -13.85 5.55
CA GLY A 109 -17.47 -13.33 4.40
C GLY A 109 -17.52 -11.81 4.20
N ARG A 110 -18.23 -11.06 5.06
CA ARG A 110 -18.27 -9.59 5.05
C ARG A 110 -16.88 -9.00 5.34
N VAL A 111 -16.51 -7.92 4.64
CA VAL A 111 -15.30 -7.14 4.97
C VAL A 111 -15.57 -6.31 6.21
N CYS A 112 -14.69 -6.42 7.19
CA CYS A 112 -14.69 -5.75 8.47
C CYS A 112 -13.35 -5.04 8.69
N SER A 113 -13.28 -4.14 9.65
CA SER A 113 -12.00 -3.58 10.08
C SER A 113 -11.22 -4.64 10.86
N ARG A 114 -9.89 -4.65 10.73
CA ARG A 114 -9.00 -5.44 11.60
C ARG A 114 -9.07 -5.01 13.06
N ALA A 115 -9.56 -3.80 13.34
CA ALA A 115 -9.80 -3.33 14.70
C ALA A 115 -11.09 -3.91 15.31
N ASP A 116 -12.00 -4.47 14.50
CA ASP A 116 -13.26 -5.01 14.97
C ASP A 116 -13.04 -6.38 15.63
N THR A 117 -13.54 -6.58 16.86
CA THR A 117 -13.53 -7.89 17.53
C THR A 117 -14.64 -8.81 17.03
N PHE A 118 -15.76 -8.22 16.58
CA PHE A 118 -16.95 -8.94 16.10
C PHE A 118 -17.42 -8.39 14.77
N CYS A 119 -17.94 -9.26 13.90
CA CYS A 119 -18.48 -8.86 12.61
C CYS A 119 -19.82 -8.11 12.77
N ALA A 120 -19.90 -6.88 12.28
CA ALA A 120 -21.13 -6.09 12.26
C ALA A 120 -22.30 -6.70 11.45
N GLY A 121 -22.02 -7.69 10.58
CA GLY A 121 -23.04 -8.35 9.76
C GLY A 121 -23.66 -9.58 10.40
N CYS A 122 -22.89 -10.38 11.14
CA CYS A 122 -23.35 -11.68 11.66
C CYS A 122 -22.99 -11.94 13.13
N GLY A 123 -22.32 -11.00 13.81
CA GLY A 123 -21.90 -11.15 15.20
C GLY A 123 -20.75 -12.15 15.44
N GLY A 124 -20.25 -12.81 14.39
CA GLY A 124 -19.15 -13.78 14.52
C GLY A 124 -17.82 -13.11 14.91
N THR A 125 -17.02 -13.78 15.73
CA THR A 125 -15.71 -13.29 16.16
C THR A 125 -14.73 -13.21 14.99
N LEU A 126 -13.97 -12.11 14.95
CA LEU A 126 -12.90 -11.89 13.99
C LEU A 126 -11.60 -12.27 14.71
N ASN A 127 -11.20 -13.55 14.63
CA ASN A 127 -10.08 -14.05 15.42
C ASN A 127 -8.77 -13.37 14.98
N THR A 128 -8.25 -12.49 15.85
CA THR A 128 -7.01 -11.73 15.67
C THR A 128 -5.83 -12.55 16.16
N ASP A 129 -5.22 -13.35 15.29
CA ASP A 129 -3.85 -13.88 15.48
C ASP A 129 -3.25 -14.24 14.12
N ALA A 130 -2.63 -13.26 13.48
CA ALA A 130 -1.50 -13.42 12.56
C ALA A 130 -1.07 -12.02 12.11
N ALA A 131 -0.25 -11.38 12.95
CA ALA A 131 0.66 -10.35 12.51
C ALA A 131 1.60 -10.95 11.45
N ALA A 132 1.17 -10.96 10.19
CA ALA A 132 2.11 -10.97 9.09
C ALA A 132 2.60 -9.54 8.93
N GLU A 133 3.59 -9.18 9.77
CA GLU A 133 4.49 -8.07 9.50
C GLU A 133 5.16 -8.38 8.15
N VAL A 134 4.67 -7.76 7.09
CA VAL A 134 5.43 -7.67 5.84
C VAL A 134 6.37 -6.49 6.06
N PRO A 135 7.70 -6.69 5.95
CA PRO A 135 8.67 -5.67 6.35
C PRO A 135 8.40 -4.38 5.60
N ALA A 136 8.25 -3.30 6.37
CA ALA A 136 8.18 -1.95 5.86
C ALA A 136 9.52 -1.61 5.20
N ALA A 137 9.60 -1.73 3.88
CA ALA A 137 10.62 -1.06 3.08
C ALA A 137 10.14 0.37 2.76
N ASP A 138 9.85 1.16 3.79
CA ASP A 138 9.69 2.61 3.68
C ASP A 138 10.83 3.24 4.50
N SER A 139 12.04 3.12 3.98
CA SER A 139 13.13 4.03 4.32
C SER A 139 13.31 5.00 3.16
N VAL A 140 12.34 5.90 2.99
CA VAL A 140 12.63 7.18 2.36
C VAL A 140 13.15 8.08 3.49
N PRO A 141 14.42 8.51 3.49
CA PRO A 141 14.88 9.48 4.47
C PRO A 141 14.09 10.76 4.26
N GLY A 142 13.21 11.05 5.23
CA GLY A 142 12.58 12.36 5.36
C GLY A 142 13.69 13.38 5.56
N ASN A 143 13.95 14.19 4.53
CA ASN A 143 14.69 15.43 4.70
C ASN A 143 13.80 16.40 5.48
N GLU A 144 13.99 16.42 6.79
CA GLU A 144 13.45 17.39 7.74
C GLU A 144 14.22 18.72 7.67
N ASN A 145 14.29 19.36 6.51
CA ASN A 145 14.73 20.76 6.45
C ASN A 145 13.51 21.69 6.47
N GLY A 146 12.81 21.66 7.60
CA GLY A 146 11.96 22.77 8.06
C GLY A 146 12.85 23.87 8.62
N SER A 147 13.53 24.62 7.76
CA SER A 147 14.13 25.88 8.18
C SER A 147 13.01 26.92 8.22
N SER A 148 12.48 27.14 9.43
CA SER A 148 11.73 28.35 9.75
C SER A 148 12.63 29.56 9.48
N CYS A 149 12.37 30.25 8.38
CA CYS A 149 12.96 31.55 8.13
C CYS A 149 12.15 32.57 8.94
N ASP A 150 12.57 32.86 10.16
CA ASP A 150 12.14 34.07 10.85
C ASP A 150 12.68 35.30 10.08
N PRO A 151 11.85 36.30 9.75
CA PRO A 151 12.34 37.53 9.17
C PRO A 151 13.10 38.34 10.24
N ALA A 152 14.37 38.64 9.97
CA ALA A 152 15.13 39.61 10.73
C ALA A 152 14.52 41.00 10.50
N GLU A 153 14.01 41.61 11.56
CA GLU A 153 13.67 43.03 11.59
C GLU A 153 14.95 43.87 11.85
N ASP A 154 15.04 45.01 11.16
CA ASP A 154 16.07 46.05 11.24
C ASP A 154 16.27 46.65 12.66
#